data_AF-A0A397BPS4-F1
#
_entry.id   AF-A0A397BPS4-F1
#
_cell.length_a   1.000
_cell.length_b   1.000
_cell.length_c   1.000
_cell.angle_alpha   90.00
_cell.angle_beta   90.00
_cell.angle_gamma   90.00
#
_symmetry.space_group_name_H-M   'P 1'
#
loop_
_entity.id
_entity.type
_entity.pdbx_description
1 polymer ?
#
loop_
_entity_poly.entity_id
_entity_poly.type
_entity_poly.pdbx_seq_one_letter_code
_entity_poly.pdbx_strand_id
1 'polypeptide(L)'
;MGTSLESVPGLFPSARSLDQASRLGHPFEIRQVSEYFDSKLEVRVVHLKTSLCHLPRLVLMTNILAFLTVFATVASATAYRNDNHELDAATKACLKARRTFNGEKRQFCAAGQDFLGWLCYDKCPSNMARVGVDCHSICPPEFTDMGLTCLKKGTYGRGVGYSWKSGDGVSNTTGMFQRCEKDNGQGNCEIHEAVVYPKCLPGYTPVGCCICQPLLPDCESFGLLPRGGFNPSVGLSCAKKIVIGKPNRPKCHADDDLVGDRCYPKCSKPSYNLGEPV
;
A
#
# COMPACT_ATOMS: atom_id res chain seq x y z
N MET A 1 26.23 16.63 -55.57
CA MET A 1 26.96 17.84 -56.04
C MET A 1 26.04 19.05 -55.89
N GLY A 2 26.59 20.23 -55.60
CA GLY A 2 25.92 21.52 -55.86
C GLY A 2 24.94 22.03 -54.78
N THR A 3 25.46 22.85 -53.87
CA THR A 3 24.71 23.75 -52.97
C THR A 3 24.53 25.15 -53.57
N SER A 4 23.45 25.87 -53.21
CA SER A 4 23.38 27.31 -52.79
C SER A 4 21.90 27.76 -52.85
N LEU A 5 21.22 28.26 -51.80
CA LEU A 5 21.38 29.53 -51.06
C LEU A 5 21.28 30.76 -51.98
N GLU A 6 20.38 31.74 -51.76
CA GLU A 6 20.09 32.59 -50.56
C GLU A 6 18.60 33.12 -50.55
N SER A 7 18.01 33.89 -49.60
CA SER A 7 18.21 34.23 -48.16
C SER A 7 16.97 35.06 -47.60
N VAL A 8 16.59 35.02 -46.30
CA VAL A 8 16.80 36.01 -45.17
C VAL A 8 15.74 37.16 -45.03
N PRO A 9 15.37 37.71 -43.82
CA PRO A 9 15.21 37.20 -42.43
C PRO A 9 13.84 37.56 -41.75
N GLY A 10 13.39 36.96 -40.62
CA GLY A 10 13.68 37.35 -39.22
C GLY A 10 12.37 37.68 -38.44
N LEU A 11 12.26 37.70 -37.09
CA LEU A 11 13.14 37.28 -35.99
C LEU A 11 12.29 37.14 -34.68
N PHE A 12 12.48 36.09 -33.86
CA PHE A 12 11.84 35.89 -32.55
C PHE A 12 12.65 36.56 -31.41
N PRO A 13 12.03 36.75 -30.21
CA PRO A 13 12.74 36.58 -28.94
C PRO A 13 12.13 35.51 -28.01
N SER A 14 12.88 35.20 -26.95
CA SER A 14 12.86 33.94 -26.18
C SER A 14 11.97 33.93 -24.93
N ALA A 15 11.77 32.73 -24.35
CA ALA A 15 11.18 32.51 -23.04
C ALA A 15 12.11 32.91 -21.87
N ARG A 16 11.50 33.13 -20.70
CA ARG A 16 12.07 33.54 -19.38
C ARG A 16 12.66 34.95 -19.29
N SER A 17 11.78 35.91 -18.96
CA SER A 17 12.06 36.94 -17.96
C SER A 17 10.74 37.41 -17.33
N LEU A 18 10.80 37.98 -16.11
CA LEU A 18 9.69 38.59 -15.37
C LEU A 18 8.59 37.65 -14.82
N ASP A 19 9.03 36.60 -14.11
CA ASP A 19 8.33 36.17 -12.89
C ASP A 19 8.53 37.23 -11.77
N GLN A 20 7.99 38.44 -11.95
CA GLN A 20 8.05 39.52 -10.93
C GLN A 20 7.10 40.72 -11.22
N ALA A 21 5.83 40.44 -11.46
CA ALA A 21 4.74 41.39 -11.24
C ALA A 21 3.60 40.63 -10.51
N SER A 22 3.79 40.32 -9.22
CA SER A 22 3.25 41.16 -8.13
C SER A 22 1.82 41.63 -8.44
N ARG A 23 0.81 41.05 -7.80
CA ARG A 23 0.32 41.60 -6.53
C ARG A 23 0.16 43.13 -6.61
N LEU A 24 -0.98 43.59 -7.12
CA LEU A 24 -1.80 44.71 -6.64
C LEU A 24 -3.05 44.78 -7.57
N GLY A 25 -4.18 45.25 -7.06
CA GLY A 25 -5.49 44.98 -7.68
C GLY A 25 -5.96 45.97 -8.75
N HIS A 26 -7.14 45.64 -9.30
CA HIS A 26 -8.01 46.42 -10.20
C HIS A 26 -7.69 46.43 -11.72
N PRO A 27 -8.72 46.67 -12.58
CA PRO A 27 -8.80 46.07 -13.92
C PRO A 27 -8.44 47.05 -15.06
N PHE A 28 -8.20 46.54 -16.27
CA PHE A 28 -8.19 47.35 -17.50
C PHE A 28 -8.78 46.64 -18.73
N GLU A 29 -9.20 47.44 -19.70
CA GLU A 29 -10.21 47.15 -20.74
C GLU A 29 -9.80 46.15 -21.85
N ILE A 30 -10.79 45.36 -22.29
CA ILE A 30 -10.83 44.78 -23.64
C ILE A 30 -11.68 45.72 -24.51
N ARG A 31 -11.05 46.61 -25.29
CA ARG A 31 -11.76 47.56 -26.17
C ARG A 31 -11.42 47.45 -27.66
N GLN A 32 -10.29 46.82 -28.00
CA GLN A 32 -9.72 46.86 -29.36
C GLN A 32 -10.32 45.86 -30.37
N VAL A 33 -11.24 44.97 -29.97
CA VAL A 33 -11.84 43.96 -30.89
C VAL A 33 -13.14 44.45 -31.53
N SER A 34 -13.75 45.55 -31.02
CA SER A 34 -15.07 46.02 -31.48
C SER A 34 -15.04 46.71 -32.84
N GLU A 35 -14.03 47.54 -33.12
CA GLU A 35 -14.05 48.47 -34.27
C GLU A 35 -13.87 47.79 -35.63
N TYR A 36 -13.29 46.58 -35.67
CA TYR A 36 -13.09 45.84 -36.93
C TYR A 36 -14.38 45.20 -37.48
N PHE A 37 -15.38 44.95 -36.63
CA PHE A 37 -16.65 44.34 -37.05
C PHE A 37 -17.68 45.35 -37.55
N ASP A 38 -17.71 46.57 -36.98
CA ASP A 38 -18.73 47.59 -37.32
C ASP A 38 -18.59 48.11 -38.76
N SER A 39 -17.36 48.48 -39.16
CA SER A 39 -17.06 49.03 -40.49
C SER A 39 -17.44 48.12 -41.66
N LYS A 40 -17.50 46.80 -41.43
CA LYS A 40 -17.89 45.80 -42.45
C LYS A 40 -19.40 45.59 -42.53
N LEU A 41 -20.15 46.03 -41.53
CA LEU A 41 -21.61 45.94 -41.45
C LEU A 41 -22.27 47.08 -42.24
N GLU A 42 -21.84 48.33 -42.02
CA GLU A 42 -22.42 49.51 -42.68
C GLU A 42 -22.34 49.45 -44.21
N VAL A 43 -21.20 49.03 -44.77
CA VAL A 43 -21.00 48.92 -46.23
C VAL A 43 -22.00 47.96 -46.87
N ARG A 44 -22.43 46.91 -46.15
CA ARG A 44 -23.46 45.97 -46.63
C ARG A 44 -24.88 46.51 -46.50
N VAL A 45 -25.16 47.35 -45.50
CA VAL A 45 -26.47 47.99 -45.29
C VAL A 45 -26.77 49.01 -46.39
N VAL A 46 -25.78 49.82 -46.79
CA VAL A 46 -25.96 50.83 -47.86
C VAL A 46 -26.27 50.15 -49.21
N HIS A 47 -25.59 49.06 -49.52
CA HIS A 47 -25.78 48.34 -50.80
C HIS A 47 -27.12 47.59 -50.92
N LEU A 48 -27.80 47.31 -49.79
CA LEU A 48 -29.16 46.75 -49.79
C LEU A 48 -30.22 47.81 -50.13
N LYS A 49 -29.99 49.05 -49.69
CA LYS A 49 -31.00 50.13 -49.72
C LYS A 49 -31.35 50.60 -51.13
N THR A 50 -30.44 50.41 -52.09
CA THR A 50 -30.60 50.82 -53.50
C THR A 50 -31.31 49.78 -54.38
N SER A 51 -31.42 48.50 -53.97
CA SER A 51 -32.07 47.45 -54.78
C SER A 51 -33.54 47.18 -54.42
N LEU A 52 -34.05 47.76 -53.33
CA LEU A 52 -35.38 47.44 -52.79
C LEU A 52 -36.57 48.14 -53.47
N CYS A 53 -36.34 49.08 -54.39
CA CYS A 53 -37.41 49.88 -55.00
C CYS A 53 -38.21 49.20 -56.13
N HIS A 54 -37.86 47.99 -56.58
CA HIS A 54 -38.46 47.38 -57.78
C HIS A 54 -38.78 45.87 -57.73
N LEU A 55 -38.95 45.28 -56.53
CA LEU A 55 -39.31 43.86 -56.40
C LEU A 55 -40.80 43.64 -56.05
N PRO A 56 -41.51 42.71 -56.71
CA PRO A 56 -42.90 42.41 -56.43
C PRO A 56 -43.09 41.73 -55.06
N ARG A 57 -44.26 41.95 -54.44
CA ARG A 57 -44.58 41.62 -53.03
C ARG A 57 -44.24 40.18 -52.58
N LEU A 58 -44.20 39.19 -53.47
CA LEU A 58 -43.87 37.80 -53.12
C LEU A 58 -42.43 37.61 -52.61
N VAL A 59 -41.45 38.40 -53.08
CA VAL A 59 -40.04 38.23 -52.70
C VAL A 59 -39.74 38.77 -51.30
N LEU A 60 -40.55 39.71 -50.81
CA LEU A 60 -40.40 40.28 -49.47
C LEU A 60 -40.73 39.24 -48.37
N MET A 61 -41.78 38.44 -48.57
CA MET A 61 -42.18 37.42 -47.59
C MET A 61 -41.18 36.26 -47.50
N THR A 62 -40.62 35.81 -48.62
CA THR A 62 -39.58 34.75 -48.64
C THR A 62 -38.30 35.19 -47.94
N ASN A 63 -37.87 36.45 -48.09
CA ASN A 63 -36.73 36.97 -47.33
C ASN A 63 -37.03 37.06 -45.82
N ILE A 64 -38.22 37.54 -45.41
CA ILE A 64 -38.59 37.60 -43.98
C ILE A 64 -38.62 36.19 -43.36
N LEU A 65 -39.16 35.19 -44.07
CA LEU A 65 -39.12 33.79 -43.65
C LEU A 65 -37.68 33.25 -43.57
N ALA A 66 -36.82 33.56 -44.53
CA ALA A 66 -35.40 33.16 -44.49
C ALA A 66 -34.64 33.79 -43.31
N PHE A 67 -34.87 35.07 -42.99
CA PHE A 67 -34.29 35.69 -41.80
C PHE A 67 -34.83 35.05 -40.51
N LEU A 68 -36.13 34.79 -40.42
CA LEU A 68 -36.73 34.11 -39.25
C LEU A 68 -36.19 32.69 -39.05
N THR A 69 -35.92 31.91 -40.10
CA THR A 69 -35.30 30.59 -39.96
C THR A 69 -33.83 30.64 -39.56
N VAL A 70 -33.08 31.68 -39.97
CA VAL A 70 -31.71 31.92 -39.46
C VAL A 70 -31.73 32.31 -37.98
N PHE A 71 -32.63 33.20 -37.54
CA PHE A 71 -32.74 33.53 -36.12
C PHE A 71 -33.25 32.35 -35.27
N ALA A 72 -34.18 31.55 -35.79
CA ALA A 72 -34.65 30.34 -35.10
C ALA A 72 -33.52 29.30 -34.94
N THR A 73 -32.72 29.06 -35.98
CA THR A 73 -31.59 28.10 -35.89
C THR A 73 -30.46 28.61 -34.99
N VAL A 74 -30.17 29.92 -34.97
CA VAL A 74 -29.20 30.51 -34.03
C VAL A 74 -29.70 30.46 -32.59
N ALA A 75 -30.99 30.71 -32.33
CA ALA A 75 -31.60 30.55 -31.01
C ALA A 75 -31.66 29.08 -30.55
N SER A 76 -31.87 28.14 -31.48
CA SER A 76 -31.74 26.70 -31.18
C SER A 76 -30.29 26.29 -30.90
N ALA A 77 -29.31 26.89 -31.58
CA ALA A 77 -27.90 26.59 -31.37
C ALA A 77 -27.36 27.10 -30.01
N THR A 78 -27.89 28.20 -29.48
CA THR A 78 -27.58 28.66 -28.11
C THR A 78 -28.34 27.86 -27.04
N ALA A 79 -29.56 27.39 -27.33
CA ALA A 79 -30.31 26.50 -26.45
C ALA A 79 -29.72 25.08 -26.35
N TYR A 80 -29.13 24.56 -27.44
CA TYR A 80 -28.56 23.20 -27.49
C TYR A 80 -27.11 23.10 -26.97
N ARG A 81 -26.43 24.23 -26.72
CA ARG A 81 -25.06 24.27 -26.19
C ARG A 81 -25.02 24.92 -24.80
N ASN A 82 -25.74 24.31 -23.86
CA ASN A 82 -25.55 24.61 -22.44
C ASN A 82 -25.72 23.40 -21.50
N ASP A 83 -25.51 22.18 -22.00
CA ASP A 83 -25.09 21.04 -21.17
C ASP A 83 -23.63 21.21 -20.72
N ASN A 84 -23.34 22.37 -20.12
CA ASN A 84 -22.19 22.51 -19.27
C ASN A 84 -22.44 21.56 -18.10
N HIS A 85 -21.63 20.52 -18.01
CA HIS A 85 -21.64 19.55 -16.91
C HIS A 85 -21.03 20.18 -15.64
N GLU A 86 -21.46 21.41 -15.33
CA GLU A 86 -21.05 22.19 -14.16
C GLU A 86 -21.69 21.54 -12.94
N LEU A 87 -20.85 20.77 -12.26
CA LEU A 87 -21.18 20.09 -11.03
C LEU A 87 -21.69 21.10 -9.99
N ASP A 88 -22.88 20.86 -9.45
CA ASP A 88 -23.51 21.80 -8.53
C ASP A 88 -22.63 22.07 -7.30
N ALA A 89 -22.84 23.21 -6.66
CA ALA A 89 -22.00 23.66 -5.55
C ALA A 89 -21.94 22.67 -4.37
N ALA A 90 -23.02 21.93 -4.10
CA ALA A 90 -23.06 20.93 -3.03
C ALA A 90 -22.29 19.66 -3.42
N THR A 91 -22.43 19.17 -4.66
CA THR A 91 -21.64 18.03 -5.15
C THR A 91 -20.14 18.39 -5.25
N LYS A 92 -19.81 19.61 -5.69
CA LYS A 92 -18.42 20.12 -5.71
C LYS A 92 -17.83 20.25 -4.29
N ALA A 93 -18.63 20.70 -3.33
CA ALA A 93 -18.25 20.73 -1.91
C ALA A 93 -18.07 19.30 -1.34
N CYS A 94 -18.94 18.36 -1.68
CA CYS A 94 -18.87 16.96 -1.27
C CYS A 94 -17.59 16.28 -1.80
N LEU A 95 -17.28 16.42 -3.10
CA LEU A 95 -16.04 15.90 -3.68
C LEU A 95 -14.79 16.53 -3.05
N LYS A 96 -14.83 17.83 -2.71
CA LYS A 96 -13.73 18.50 -1.98
C LYS A 96 -13.58 17.91 -0.57
N ALA A 97 -14.68 17.70 0.15
CA ALA A 97 -14.67 17.09 1.49
C ALA A 97 -14.13 15.65 1.47
N ARG A 98 -14.47 14.85 0.45
CA ARG A 98 -13.93 13.49 0.26
C ARG A 98 -12.40 13.46 0.15
N ARG A 99 -11.77 14.43 -0.53
CA ARG A 99 -10.29 14.51 -0.63
C ARG A 99 -9.61 14.71 0.73
N THR A 100 -10.29 15.37 1.66
CA THR A 100 -9.82 15.63 3.03
C THR A 100 -10.26 14.57 4.04
N PHE A 101 -10.99 13.53 3.63
CA PHE A 101 -11.60 12.57 4.55
C PHE A 101 -10.75 11.30 4.70
N ASN A 102 -10.26 11.04 5.92
CA ASN A 102 -9.46 9.85 6.22
C ASN A 102 -10.28 8.54 6.33
N GLY A 103 -11.61 8.56 6.24
CA GLY A 103 -12.42 7.35 6.03
C GLY A 103 -12.64 6.41 7.23
N GLU A 104 -11.83 6.51 8.30
CA GLU A 104 -11.70 5.48 9.34
C GLU A 104 -13.00 5.17 10.09
N LYS A 105 -13.71 6.20 10.55
CA LYS A 105 -14.98 6.06 11.30
C LYS A 105 -16.19 5.65 10.45
N ARG A 106 -16.00 5.33 9.17
CA ARG A 106 -17.07 4.99 8.20
C ARG A 106 -16.89 3.57 7.60
N GLN A 107 -15.96 2.80 8.15
CA GLN A 107 -15.59 1.46 7.69
C GLN A 107 -15.79 0.45 8.82
N PHE A 108 -16.29 -0.74 8.48
CA PHE A 108 -16.39 -1.86 9.41
C PHE A 108 -16.14 -3.18 8.69
N CYS A 109 -15.67 -4.17 9.44
CA CYS A 109 -15.42 -5.51 8.91
C CYS A 109 -16.60 -6.45 9.12
N ALA A 110 -16.58 -7.62 8.47
CA ALA A 110 -17.54 -8.66 8.76
C ALA A 110 -17.34 -9.23 10.17
N ALA A 111 -18.35 -9.93 10.71
CA ALA A 111 -18.18 -10.71 11.92
C ALA A 111 -17.05 -11.74 11.72
N GLY A 112 -16.14 -11.85 12.70
CA GLY A 112 -14.96 -12.72 12.61
C GLY A 112 -13.72 -12.05 11.99
N GLN A 113 -13.77 -10.76 11.65
CA GLN A 113 -12.64 -10.01 11.10
C GLN A 113 -12.20 -8.85 12.01
N ASP A 114 -10.94 -8.44 11.87
CA ASP A 114 -10.33 -7.27 12.48
C ASP A 114 -10.02 -6.22 11.39
N PHE A 115 -10.21 -4.93 11.72
CA PHE A 115 -9.81 -3.83 10.84
C PHE A 115 -8.36 -3.43 11.13
N LEU A 116 -7.48 -3.54 10.13
CA LEU A 116 -6.05 -3.29 10.24
C LEU A 116 -5.57 -2.57 9.00
N GLY A 117 -4.96 -1.38 9.17
CA GLY A 117 -4.33 -0.66 8.05
C GLY A 117 -5.27 -0.43 6.85
N TRP A 118 -6.52 -0.05 7.10
CA TRP A 118 -7.59 0.18 6.10
C TRP A 118 -8.24 -1.05 5.47
N LEU A 119 -7.81 -2.26 5.83
CA LEU A 119 -8.32 -3.50 5.29
C LEU A 119 -8.88 -4.41 6.39
N CYS A 120 -9.75 -5.33 6.01
CA CYS A 120 -10.32 -6.32 6.92
C CYS A 120 -9.58 -7.65 6.79
N TYR A 121 -9.08 -8.16 7.90
CA TYR A 121 -8.39 -9.46 7.94
C TYR A 121 -9.16 -10.41 8.83
N ASP A 122 -9.22 -11.68 8.44
CA ASP A 122 -9.80 -12.71 9.29
C ASP A 122 -9.06 -12.79 10.62
N LYS A 123 -9.80 -12.98 11.72
CA LYS A 123 -9.23 -13.17 13.05
C LYS A 123 -8.33 -14.39 13.05
N CYS A 124 -7.25 -14.32 13.81
CA CYS A 124 -6.33 -15.45 13.90
C CYS A 124 -7.04 -16.71 14.43
N PRO A 125 -6.75 -17.90 13.87
CA PRO A 125 -7.23 -19.16 14.41
C PRO A 125 -6.85 -19.34 15.88
N SER A 126 -7.59 -20.20 16.59
CA SER A 126 -7.23 -20.64 17.94
C SER A 126 -5.76 -21.09 17.99
N ASN A 127 -5.05 -20.72 19.05
CA ASN A 127 -3.62 -21.00 19.28
C ASN A 127 -2.65 -20.28 18.31
N MET A 128 -3.11 -19.23 17.62
CA MET A 128 -2.27 -18.31 16.85
C MET A 128 -2.39 -16.87 17.39
N ALA A 129 -1.27 -16.14 17.34
CA ALA A 129 -1.20 -14.72 17.66
C ALA A 129 -0.98 -13.90 16.39
N ARG A 130 -1.53 -12.68 16.33
CA ARG A 130 -1.35 -11.78 15.20
C ARG A 130 0.04 -11.15 15.23
N VAL A 131 0.75 -11.19 14.11
CA VAL A 131 2.05 -10.54 13.90
C VAL A 131 1.97 -9.76 12.59
N GLY A 132 1.82 -8.43 12.68
CA GLY A 132 1.47 -7.61 11.51
C GLY A 132 0.07 -7.97 11.00
N VAL A 133 -0.03 -8.37 9.73
CA VAL A 133 -1.28 -8.85 9.12
C VAL A 133 -1.44 -10.37 9.21
N ASP A 134 -0.36 -11.10 9.49
CA ASP A 134 -0.30 -12.56 9.51
C ASP A 134 -0.64 -13.12 10.90
N CYS A 135 -0.92 -14.42 10.94
CA CYS A 135 -1.21 -15.17 12.17
C CYS A 135 -0.17 -16.27 12.36
N HIS A 136 0.59 -16.18 13.44
CA HIS A 136 1.70 -17.08 13.76
C HIS A 136 1.31 -18.02 14.91
N SER A 137 1.68 -19.30 14.84
CA SER A 137 1.47 -20.24 15.95
C SER A 137 2.17 -19.77 17.23
N ILE A 138 1.46 -19.83 18.36
CA ILE A 138 2.03 -19.57 19.68
C ILE A 138 3.00 -20.73 20.01
N CYS A 139 4.18 -20.43 20.57
CA CYS A 139 5.08 -21.50 21.00
C CYS A 139 4.51 -22.22 22.23
N PRO A 140 4.54 -23.57 22.29
CA PRO A 140 4.15 -24.30 23.49
C PRO A 140 5.02 -23.96 24.71
N PRO A 141 4.56 -24.21 25.94
CA PRO A 141 5.28 -23.84 27.17
C PRO A 141 6.70 -24.41 27.27
N GLU A 142 6.96 -25.56 26.66
CA GLU A 142 8.26 -26.25 26.63
C GLU A 142 9.25 -25.63 25.64
N PHE A 143 8.86 -24.58 24.91
CA PHE A 143 9.69 -23.89 23.94
C PHE A 143 9.83 -22.40 24.27
N THR A 144 10.97 -21.83 23.91
CA THR A 144 11.23 -20.39 23.92
C THR A 144 10.88 -19.81 22.55
N ASP A 145 10.13 -18.71 22.53
CA ASP A 145 9.82 -18.01 21.29
C ASP A 145 11.04 -17.26 20.77
N MET A 146 11.44 -17.57 19.53
CA MET A 146 12.56 -16.98 18.81
C MET A 146 12.08 -16.25 17.54
N GLY A 147 10.84 -15.73 17.55
CA GLY A 147 10.27 -14.92 16.49
C GLY A 147 9.55 -15.76 15.43
N LEU A 148 10.28 -16.30 14.45
CA LEU A 148 9.73 -17.21 13.43
C LEU A 148 9.88 -18.70 13.80
N THR A 149 10.55 -18.99 14.92
CA THR A 149 10.78 -20.35 15.41
C THR A 149 10.51 -20.46 16.91
N CYS A 150 10.35 -21.70 17.36
CA CYS A 150 10.24 -22.09 18.76
C CYS A 150 11.44 -23.00 19.09
N LEU A 151 12.25 -22.64 20.07
CA LEU A 151 13.43 -23.40 20.49
C LEU A 151 13.10 -24.25 21.72
N LYS A 152 13.34 -25.57 21.67
CA LYS A 152 13.05 -26.48 22.79
C LYS A 152 13.88 -26.10 24.02
N LYS A 153 13.21 -25.90 25.16
CA LYS A 153 13.84 -25.66 26.47
C LYS A 153 14.40 -26.95 27.06
N GLY A 154 15.31 -26.81 28.01
CA GLY A 154 15.85 -27.91 28.82
C GLY A 154 17.37 -28.02 28.79
N THR A 155 18.03 -27.50 27.76
CA THR A 155 19.49 -27.53 27.64
C THR A 155 20.18 -26.99 28.88
N TYR A 156 21.11 -27.76 29.46
CA TYR A 156 21.83 -27.41 30.67
C TYR A 156 23.31 -27.79 30.60
N GLY A 157 24.13 -27.13 31.42
CA GLY A 157 25.57 -27.40 31.51
C GLY A 157 25.92 -28.42 32.59
N ARG A 158 26.94 -29.24 32.33
CA ARG A 158 27.52 -30.25 33.24
C ARG A 158 28.67 -29.72 34.11
N GLY A 159 28.85 -28.41 34.14
CA GLY A 159 30.02 -27.76 34.74
C GLY A 159 31.28 -27.90 33.87
N VAL A 160 32.44 -27.57 34.46
CA VAL A 160 33.76 -27.62 33.78
C VAL A 160 34.33 -29.04 33.66
N GLY A 161 33.79 -29.99 34.40
CA GLY A 161 34.27 -31.37 34.46
C GLY A 161 35.41 -31.58 35.46
N TYR A 162 35.79 -32.84 35.62
CA TYR A 162 36.82 -33.34 36.52
C TYR A 162 38.09 -33.57 35.71
N SER A 163 38.89 -32.52 35.56
CA SER A 163 40.19 -32.59 34.89
C SER A 163 41.23 -33.37 35.71
N TRP A 164 42.30 -33.78 35.04
CA TRP A 164 43.50 -34.38 35.66
C TRP A 164 44.14 -33.42 36.68
N LYS A 165 44.67 -33.96 37.78
CA LYS A 165 45.32 -33.21 38.85
C LYS A 165 46.67 -33.83 39.22
N SER A 166 47.60 -33.01 39.72
CA SER A 166 48.89 -33.47 40.25
C SER A 166 48.68 -34.59 41.29
N GLY A 167 49.25 -35.77 41.01
CA GLY A 167 49.05 -36.99 41.82
C GLY A 167 48.18 -38.05 41.13
N ASP A 168 47.36 -37.67 40.14
CA ASP A 168 46.84 -38.62 39.17
C ASP A 168 48.00 -39.15 38.31
N GLY A 169 47.99 -40.43 37.95
CA GLY A 169 49.00 -40.96 37.00
C GLY A 169 48.90 -40.27 35.64
N VAL A 170 50.03 -40.03 34.97
CA VAL A 170 50.01 -39.51 33.59
C VAL A 170 49.23 -40.49 32.71
N SER A 171 48.28 -39.98 31.91
CA SER A 171 47.34 -40.77 31.10
C SER A 171 46.41 -41.72 31.89
N ASN A 172 46.24 -41.51 33.20
CA ASN A 172 45.31 -42.29 34.03
C ASN A 172 44.06 -41.46 34.40
N THR A 173 42.88 -41.96 34.03
CA THR A 173 41.58 -41.31 34.27
C THR A 173 40.94 -41.68 35.61
N THR A 174 41.47 -42.67 36.34
CA THR A 174 40.88 -43.19 37.58
C THR A 174 40.65 -42.10 38.63
N GLY A 175 41.62 -41.21 38.85
CA GLY A 175 41.46 -40.11 39.82
C GLY A 175 40.37 -39.11 39.42
N MET A 176 40.15 -38.91 38.11
CA MET A 176 39.09 -38.06 37.58
C MET A 176 37.71 -38.70 37.79
N PHE A 177 37.58 -40.00 37.49
CA PHE A 177 36.37 -40.78 37.77
C PHE A 177 36.05 -40.81 39.27
N GLN A 178 37.01 -41.13 40.14
CA GLN A 178 36.80 -41.15 41.59
C GLN A 178 36.28 -39.81 42.13
N ARG A 179 36.78 -38.68 41.63
CA ARG A 179 36.26 -37.36 42.02
C ARG A 179 34.84 -37.13 41.50
N CYS A 180 34.57 -37.48 40.25
CA CYS A 180 33.24 -37.35 39.67
C CYS A 180 32.18 -38.22 40.36
N GLU A 181 32.49 -39.51 40.57
CA GLU A 181 31.58 -40.49 41.16
C GLU A 181 31.35 -40.26 42.66
N LYS A 182 32.32 -39.65 43.36
CA LYS A 182 32.12 -39.17 44.74
C LYS A 182 31.03 -38.10 44.82
N ASP A 183 30.96 -37.21 43.84
CA ASP A 183 30.02 -36.08 43.82
C ASP A 183 28.67 -36.44 43.17
N ASN A 184 28.66 -37.37 42.20
CA ASN A 184 27.50 -37.68 41.35
C ASN A 184 26.99 -39.13 41.49
N GLY A 185 27.66 -39.97 42.28
CA GLY A 185 27.35 -41.39 42.45
C GLY A 185 28.13 -42.32 41.48
N GLN A 186 28.35 -43.56 41.91
CA GLN A 186 29.05 -44.59 41.15
C GLN A 186 28.34 -44.88 39.82
N GLY A 187 29.10 -44.96 38.72
CA GLY A 187 28.57 -45.25 37.38
C GLY A 187 27.88 -44.07 36.68
N ASN A 188 27.70 -42.93 37.35
CA ASN A 188 27.04 -41.73 36.80
C ASN A 188 28.01 -40.78 36.08
N CYS A 189 29.23 -41.21 35.77
CA CYS A 189 30.25 -40.41 35.11
C CYS A 189 30.71 -41.03 33.78
N GLU A 190 31.20 -40.19 32.88
CA GLU A 190 31.71 -40.56 31.56
C GLU A 190 32.83 -39.60 31.10
N ILE A 191 33.65 -40.01 30.15
CA ILE A 191 34.74 -39.19 29.61
C ILE A 191 34.35 -38.54 28.28
N HIS A 192 34.58 -37.24 28.14
CA HIS A 192 34.49 -36.48 26.90
C HIS A 192 35.75 -35.62 26.72
N GLU A 193 36.37 -35.66 25.54
CA GLU A 193 37.50 -34.78 25.18
C GLU A 193 38.61 -34.72 26.26
N ALA A 194 38.99 -35.90 26.78
CA ALA A 194 39.97 -36.10 27.85
C ALA A 194 39.63 -35.52 29.24
N VAL A 195 38.39 -35.09 29.48
CA VAL A 195 37.88 -34.66 30.80
C VAL A 195 36.68 -35.54 31.21
N VAL A 196 36.57 -35.88 32.50
CA VAL A 196 35.42 -36.65 33.01
C VAL A 196 34.29 -35.71 33.39
N TYR A 197 33.06 -36.03 32.99
CA TYR A 197 31.84 -35.29 33.31
C TYR A 197 30.81 -36.23 33.93
N PRO A 198 29.82 -35.71 34.69
CA PRO A 198 28.62 -36.49 34.98
C PRO A 198 27.89 -36.85 33.66
N LYS A 199 27.17 -37.96 33.66
CA LYS A 199 26.29 -38.33 32.55
C LYS A 199 25.13 -37.34 32.44
N CYS A 200 24.58 -37.21 31.25
CA CYS A 200 23.34 -36.48 31.08
C CYS A 200 22.16 -37.18 31.77
N LEU A 201 21.17 -36.40 32.20
CA LEU A 201 19.93 -36.91 32.78
C LEU A 201 19.18 -37.76 31.74
N PRO A 202 18.32 -38.71 32.17
CA PRO A 202 17.48 -39.47 31.25
C PRO A 202 16.69 -38.55 30.30
N GLY A 203 16.73 -38.84 29.00
CA GLY A 203 16.11 -38.00 27.96
C GLY A 203 16.99 -36.84 27.45
N TYR A 204 18.26 -36.77 27.85
CA TYR A 204 19.24 -35.80 27.35
C TYR A 204 20.44 -36.49 26.70
N THR A 205 20.98 -35.87 25.66
CA THR A 205 22.21 -36.30 24.96
C THR A 205 23.34 -35.28 25.17
N PRO A 206 24.59 -35.75 25.36
CA PRO A 206 25.74 -34.85 25.45
C PRO A 206 26.05 -34.24 24.08
N VAL A 207 26.31 -32.93 24.06
CA VAL A 207 26.71 -32.17 22.87
C VAL A 207 27.95 -31.36 23.19
N GLY A 208 29.07 -31.70 22.54
CA GLY A 208 30.40 -31.28 22.97
C GLY A 208 30.77 -31.86 24.35
N CYS A 209 31.78 -31.29 25.00
CA CYS A 209 32.23 -31.76 26.31
C CYS A 209 31.20 -31.54 27.43
N CYS A 210 30.62 -30.34 27.54
CA CYS A 210 30.00 -29.87 28.78
C CYS A 210 28.50 -29.55 28.74
N ILE A 211 27.80 -29.78 27.61
CA ILE A 211 26.37 -29.45 27.47
C ILE A 211 25.53 -30.73 27.32
N CYS A 212 24.39 -30.79 28.03
CA CYS A 212 23.33 -31.76 27.79
C CYS A 212 22.16 -31.08 27.09
N GLN A 213 21.79 -31.58 25.91
CA GLN A 213 20.61 -31.12 25.16
C GLN A 213 19.48 -32.15 25.27
N PRO A 214 18.20 -31.72 25.30
CA PRO A 214 17.09 -32.67 25.26
C PRO A 214 17.07 -33.40 23.91
N LEU A 215 16.36 -34.52 23.84
CA LEU A 215 16.06 -35.17 22.56
C LEU A 215 15.40 -34.20 21.57
N LEU A 216 15.66 -34.42 20.27
CA LEU A 216 15.06 -33.64 19.19
C LEU A 216 13.53 -33.68 19.30
N PRO A 217 12.83 -32.52 19.30
CA PRO A 217 11.38 -32.49 19.39
C PRO A 217 10.73 -32.95 18.08
N ASP A 218 9.69 -33.77 18.18
CA ASP A 218 8.72 -33.92 17.09
C ASP A 218 7.90 -32.64 16.97
N CYS A 219 8.30 -31.75 16.07
CA CYS A 219 7.64 -30.46 15.87
C CYS A 219 6.16 -30.57 15.50
N GLU A 220 5.75 -31.63 14.79
CA GLU A 220 4.36 -31.78 14.32
C GLU A 220 3.42 -32.11 15.47
N SER A 221 3.86 -32.93 16.43
CA SER A 221 3.12 -33.20 17.68
C SER A 221 2.81 -31.94 18.49
N PHE A 222 3.62 -30.88 18.32
CA PHE A 222 3.44 -29.57 18.96
C PHE A 222 2.67 -28.55 18.11
N GLY A 223 2.14 -28.94 16.94
CA GLY A 223 1.45 -28.05 16.00
C GLY A 223 2.38 -27.06 15.29
N LEU A 224 3.69 -27.35 15.30
CA LEU A 224 4.74 -26.58 14.65
C LEU A 224 5.21 -27.30 13.38
N LEU A 225 6.09 -26.65 12.60
CA LEU A 225 6.66 -27.23 11.40
C LEU A 225 8.10 -27.71 11.66
N PRO A 226 8.51 -28.88 11.13
CA PRO A 226 9.89 -29.32 11.22
C PRO A 226 10.81 -28.35 10.46
N ARG A 227 12.00 -28.07 11.01
CA ARG A 227 12.99 -27.21 10.36
C ARG A 227 14.09 -28.07 9.75
N GLY A 228 14.14 -28.12 8.42
CA GLY A 228 15.20 -28.84 7.71
C GLY A 228 16.57 -28.23 7.97
N GLY A 229 17.40 -28.87 8.80
CA GLY A 229 18.74 -28.40 9.13
C GLY A 229 19.62 -29.49 9.76
N PHE A 230 20.74 -29.79 9.12
CA PHE A 230 21.70 -30.83 9.53
C PHE A 230 22.61 -30.45 10.73
N ASN A 231 22.22 -29.46 11.54
CA ASN A 231 23.08 -28.88 12.58
C ASN A 231 22.38 -29.02 13.96
N PRO A 232 23.00 -29.66 14.98
CA PRO A 232 22.33 -30.00 16.25
C PRO A 232 21.62 -28.84 16.95
N SER A 233 22.23 -27.65 16.96
CA SER A 233 21.64 -26.44 17.56
C SER A 233 20.41 -25.91 16.81
N VAL A 234 20.23 -26.32 15.54
CA VAL A 234 19.04 -26.05 14.73
C VAL A 234 18.00 -27.16 14.89
N GLY A 235 18.42 -28.39 15.23
CA GLY A 235 17.54 -29.54 15.48
C GLY A 235 16.58 -29.35 16.67
N LEU A 236 16.94 -28.54 17.66
CA LEU A 236 16.04 -28.14 18.76
C LEU A 236 15.02 -27.06 18.36
N SER A 237 15.08 -26.53 17.12
CA SER A 237 14.27 -25.41 16.66
C SER A 237 13.19 -25.85 15.69
N CYS A 238 11.93 -25.73 16.11
CA CYS A 238 10.76 -25.91 15.25
C CYS A 238 10.36 -24.58 14.60
N ALA A 239 9.95 -24.59 13.34
CA ALA A 239 9.40 -23.40 12.69
C ALA A 239 7.95 -23.17 13.12
N LYS A 240 7.54 -21.91 13.29
CA LYS A 240 6.13 -21.58 13.54
C LYS A 240 5.29 -21.86 12.29
N LYS A 241 4.06 -22.30 12.48
CA LYS A 241 3.05 -22.32 11.41
C LYS A 241 2.56 -20.89 11.20
N ILE A 242 2.61 -20.41 9.97
CA ILE A 242 2.18 -19.06 9.58
C ILE A 242 0.96 -19.19 8.66
N VAL A 243 -0.11 -18.48 9.00
CA VAL A 243 -1.26 -18.24 8.12
C VAL A 243 -1.16 -16.81 7.63
N ILE A 244 -0.92 -16.65 6.32
CA ILE A 244 -0.79 -15.34 5.69
C ILE A 244 -2.14 -14.62 5.73
N GLY A 245 -2.12 -13.37 6.16
CA GLY A 245 -3.28 -12.49 6.26
C GLY A 245 -3.85 -12.20 4.88
N LYS A 246 -5.09 -12.64 4.62
CA LYS A 246 -5.81 -12.32 3.39
C LYS A 246 -6.57 -11.00 3.56
N PRO A 247 -6.24 -9.95 2.78
CA PRO A 247 -6.97 -8.69 2.86
C PRO A 247 -8.35 -8.83 2.23
N ASN A 248 -9.36 -8.34 2.94
CA ASN A 248 -10.73 -8.16 2.47
C ASN A 248 -11.06 -6.67 2.46
N ARG A 249 -11.90 -6.25 1.52
CA ARG A 249 -12.37 -4.86 1.50
C ARG A 249 -13.31 -4.58 2.68
N PRO A 250 -13.23 -3.39 3.31
CA PRO A 250 -14.17 -3.00 4.34
C PRO A 250 -15.59 -2.84 3.79
N LYS A 251 -16.58 -3.02 4.67
CA LYS A 251 -17.96 -2.67 4.40
C LYS A 251 -18.20 -1.21 4.78
N CYS A 252 -19.01 -0.54 3.97
CA CYS A 252 -19.39 0.85 4.17
C CYS A 252 -20.77 0.95 4.82
N HIS A 253 -21.08 2.09 5.44
CA HIS A 253 -22.46 2.39 5.84
C HIS A 253 -23.36 2.56 4.60
N ALA A 254 -24.68 2.49 4.78
CA ALA A 254 -25.65 2.56 3.68
C ALA A 254 -25.50 3.84 2.82
N ASP A 255 -25.09 4.95 3.42
CA ASP A 255 -24.93 6.27 2.79
C ASP A 255 -23.51 6.54 2.27
N ASP A 256 -22.66 5.51 2.19
CA ASP A 256 -21.28 5.60 1.74
C ASP A 256 -21.01 4.77 0.47
N ASP A 257 -20.08 5.25 -0.34
CA ASP A 257 -19.50 4.54 -1.49
C ASP A 257 -18.11 3.99 -1.12
N LEU A 258 -17.84 2.75 -1.51
CA LEU A 258 -16.50 2.16 -1.45
C LEU A 258 -15.70 2.61 -2.68
N VAL A 259 -14.59 3.33 -2.48
CA VAL A 259 -13.70 3.79 -3.56
C VAL A 259 -12.26 3.42 -3.23
N GLY A 260 -11.68 2.57 -4.08
CA GLY A 260 -10.53 1.76 -3.68
C GLY A 260 -10.93 0.87 -2.50
N ASP A 261 -10.16 0.96 -1.42
CA ASP A 261 -10.40 0.22 -0.18
C ASP A 261 -10.85 1.14 0.97
N ARG A 262 -11.49 2.28 0.66
CA ARG A 262 -12.01 3.23 1.67
C ARG A 262 -13.45 3.65 1.40
N CYS A 263 -14.21 3.83 2.47
CA CYS A 263 -15.59 4.31 2.41
C CYS A 263 -15.64 5.83 2.51
N TYR A 264 -16.49 6.43 1.68
CA TYR A 264 -16.69 7.88 1.58
C TYR A 264 -18.18 8.23 1.51
N PRO A 265 -18.61 9.39 2.03
CA PRO A 265 -19.96 9.87 1.83
C PRO A 265 -20.37 9.86 0.35
N LYS A 266 -21.58 9.37 0.08
CA LYS A 266 -22.25 9.55 -1.22
C LYS A 266 -22.42 11.04 -1.50
N CYS A 267 -22.18 11.44 -2.75
CA CYS A 267 -22.45 12.80 -3.23
C CYS A 267 -23.66 12.79 -4.16
N SER A 268 -24.61 13.70 -3.95
CA SER A 268 -25.94 13.63 -4.55
C SER A 268 -26.02 14.15 -6.00
N LYS A 269 -25.44 13.42 -6.98
CA LYS A 269 -25.94 13.22 -8.38
C LYS A 269 -24.96 12.36 -9.23
N PRO A 270 -25.40 11.71 -10.33
CA PRO A 270 -25.10 10.28 -10.52
C PRO A 270 -24.56 9.89 -11.92
N SER A 271 -23.71 10.69 -12.56
CA SER A 271 -23.21 10.40 -13.93
C SER A 271 -21.72 10.08 -14.03
N TYR A 272 -20.97 10.03 -12.92
CA TYR A 272 -19.56 9.62 -12.94
C TYR A 272 -19.42 8.17 -12.51
N ASN A 273 -19.07 7.30 -13.45
CA ASN A 273 -18.49 6.00 -13.13
C ASN A 273 -17.14 6.24 -12.46
N LEU A 274 -16.99 5.74 -11.22
CA LEU A 274 -15.75 5.82 -10.47
C LEU A 274 -14.69 4.90 -11.09
N GLY A 275 -13.89 5.44 -12.01
CA GLY A 275 -12.86 4.68 -12.71
C GLY A 275 -11.91 5.48 -13.62
N GLU A 276 -12.30 6.66 -14.12
CA GLU A 276 -11.42 7.45 -15.00
C GLU A 276 -10.47 8.37 -14.21
N PRO A 277 -9.18 8.46 -14.60
CA PRO A 277 -8.24 9.41 -14.03
C PRO A 277 -8.55 10.84 -14.53
N VAL A 278 -8.42 11.81 -13.62
CA VAL A 278 -8.55 13.26 -13.87
C VAL A 278 -7.25 13.82 -14.43
#